data_AF-A0A1G1V725-F1
#
_entry.id   AF-A0A1G1V725-F1
#
_cell.length_a   1.000
_cell.length_b   1.000
_cell.length_c   1.000
_cell.angle_alpha   90.00
_cell.angle_beta   90.00
_cell.angle_gamma   90.00
#
_symmetry.space_group_name_H-M   'P 1'
#
loop_
_entity.id
_entity.type
_entity.pdbx_description
1 polymer ?
#
loop_
_entity_poly.entity_id
_entity_poly.type
_entity_poly.pdbx_seq_one_letter_code
_entity_poly.pdbx_strand_id
1 'polypeptide(L)'
;MFPFISAIAQIDTPGKYGAPFLNRDPEQGIKGVGSLVSVILSNVYILAGVVLLVLFLWAGFKMIQSAGTRDAQKAAEAKNTLTYAVIGFLIIFASYWIIQIIEAITGFTIL
;
A
#
# COMPACT_ATOMS: atom_id res chain seq x y z
N MET A 1 -53.57 16.62 -12.97
CA MET A 1 -53.68 15.70 -11.83
C MET A 1 -53.60 14.29 -12.38
N PHE A 2 -52.46 13.61 -12.30
CA PHE A 2 -52.30 12.14 -12.17
C PHE A 2 -50.79 11.81 -11.95
N PRO A 3 -50.30 11.87 -10.69
CA PRO A 3 -48.88 11.67 -10.33
C PRO A 3 -48.41 10.19 -10.36
N PHE A 4 -49.18 9.29 -10.98
CA PHE A 4 -48.95 7.84 -10.87
C PHE A 4 -48.05 7.24 -11.96
N ILE A 5 -47.81 7.95 -13.07
CA ILE A 5 -46.98 7.42 -14.17
C ILE A 5 -45.47 7.57 -13.88
N SER A 6 -45.06 8.58 -13.09
CA SER A 6 -43.65 8.71 -12.67
C SER A 6 -43.22 7.64 -11.65
N ALA A 7 -44.18 7.03 -10.94
CA ALA A 7 -43.89 6.02 -9.92
C ALA A 7 -43.48 4.66 -10.53
N ILE A 8 -44.01 4.30 -11.71
CA ILE A 8 -43.66 3.04 -12.40
C ILE A 8 -42.35 3.13 -13.19
N ALA A 9 -41.88 4.34 -13.53
CA ALA A 9 -40.58 4.54 -14.14
C ALA A 9 -39.40 4.35 -13.15
N GLN A 10 -39.65 4.40 -11.84
CA GLN A 10 -38.64 4.18 -10.78
C GLN A 10 -38.52 2.71 -10.33
N ILE A 11 -39.25 1.78 -10.95
CA ILE A 11 -39.22 0.35 -10.59
C ILE A 11 -38.09 -0.41 -11.33
N ASP A 12 -37.21 0.29 -12.06
CA ASP A 12 -35.90 -0.26 -12.40
C ASP A 12 -34.93 -0.06 -11.21
N THR A 13 -35.14 -0.83 -10.14
CA THR A 13 -34.13 -0.98 -9.07
C THR A 13 -33.62 -2.42 -9.03
N PRO A 14 -32.64 -2.77 -9.88
CA PRO A 14 -31.94 -4.04 -9.81
C PRO A 14 -31.30 -4.32 -8.43
N GLY A 15 -31.05 -3.27 -7.63
CA GLY A 15 -30.33 -3.38 -6.35
C GLY A 15 -31.16 -3.37 -5.07
N LYS A 16 -32.47 -3.01 -5.09
CA LYS A 16 -33.24 -2.81 -3.84
C LYS A 16 -34.13 -3.98 -3.44
N TYR A 17 -34.57 -4.79 -4.40
CA TYR A 17 -35.46 -5.94 -4.18
C TYR A 17 -35.00 -7.21 -4.91
N GLY A 18 -33.71 -7.29 -5.25
CA GLY A 18 -33.12 -8.48 -5.86
C GLY A 18 -33.14 -9.67 -4.91
N ALA A 19 -33.54 -10.84 -5.42
CA ALA A 19 -33.46 -12.09 -4.67
C ALA A 19 -32.00 -12.37 -4.25
N PRO A 20 -31.71 -12.70 -2.97
CA PRO A 20 -30.35 -12.97 -2.45
C PRO A 20 -29.59 -14.09 -3.19
N PHE A 21 -30.32 -14.94 -3.90
CA PHE A 21 -29.81 -16.08 -4.66
C PHE A 21 -29.56 -15.75 -6.14
N LEU A 22 -29.96 -14.57 -6.60
CA LEU A 22 -29.34 -13.97 -7.78
C LEU A 22 -28.05 -13.31 -7.32
N ASN A 23 -27.06 -14.15 -7.00
CA ASN A 23 -25.68 -13.74 -6.85
C ASN A 23 -25.18 -13.22 -8.22
N ARG A 24 -25.60 -12.00 -8.55
CA ARG A 24 -25.04 -11.15 -9.60
C ARG A 24 -24.18 -10.09 -8.93
N ASP A 25 -23.38 -10.51 -7.96
CA ASP A 25 -22.16 -9.82 -7.62
C ASP A 25 -21.09 -10.45 -8.50
N PRO A 26 -20.87 -9.98 -9.74
CA PRO A 26 -19.73 -10.46 -10.51
C PRO A 26 -18.41 -10.02 -9.84
N GLU A 27 -18.42 -9.25 -8.75
CA GLU A 27 -17.24 -8.58 -8.19
C GLU A 27 -16.56 -9.32 -7.03
N GLN A 28 -17.06 -10.48 -6.60
CA GLN A 28 -16.41 -11.32 -5.58
C GLN A 28 -15.42 -12.36 -6.17
N GLY A 29 -15.15 -12.30 -7.47
CA GLY A 29 -14.01 -13.01 -8.06
C GLY A 29 -12.74 -12.19 -7.92
N ILE A 30 -11.58 -12.84 -7.74
CA ILE A 30 -10.26 -12.21 -7.92
C ILE A 30 -10.21 -11.65 -9.34
N LYS A 31 -10.71 -10.42 -9.54
CA LYS A 31 -10.83 -9.81 -10.86
C LYS A 31 -9.53 -9.12 -11.18
N GLY A 32 -8.56 -9.96 -11.54
CA GLY A 32 -7.37 -9.55 -12.25
C GLY A 32 -6.13 -9.43 -11.38
N VAL A 33 -5.01 -9.36 -12.09
CA VAL A 33 -3.65 -9.13 -11.58
C VAL A 33 -3.59 -7.97 -10.58
N GLY A 34 -4.44 -6.95 -10.70
CA GLY A 34 -4.48 -5.81 -9.76
C GLY A 34 -4.81 -6.20 -8.31
N SER A 35 -5.76 -7.12 -8.09
CA SER A 35 -6.12 -7.57 -6.73
C SER A 35 -5.00 -8.39 -6.09
N LEU A 36 -4.36 -9.29 -6.85
CA LEU A 36 -3.20 -10.05 -6.37
C LEU A 36 -2.03 -9.12 -6.04
N VAL A 37 -1.77 -8.13 -6.88
CA VAL A 37 -0.72 -7.13 -6.67
C VAL A 37 -1.01 -6.30 -5.42
N SER A 38 -2.24 -5.86 -5.19
CA SER A 38 -2.62 -5.12 -3.97
C SER A 38 -2.33 -5.91 -2.70
N VAL A 39 -2.74 -7.19 -2.63
CA VAL A 39 -2.50 -8.03 -1.45
C VAL A 39 -1.01 -8.21 -1.19
N ILE A 40 -0.22 -8.47 -2.25
CA ILE A 40 1.24 -8.62 -2.13
C ILE A 40 1.87 -7.30 -1.67
N LEU A 41 1.52 -6.18 -2.31
CA LEU A 41 2.08 -4.87 -1.99
C LEU A 41 1.78 -4.48 -0.54
N SER A 42 0.51 -4.56 -0.12
CA SER A 42 0.11 -4.22 1.26
C SER A 42 0.94 -4.99 2.31
N ASN A 43 1.09 -6.31 2.12
CA ASN A 43 1.87 -7.13 3.03
C ASN A 43 3.38 -6.80 2.97
N VAL A 44 3.92 -6.52 1.79
CA VAL A 44 5.32 -6.09 1.61
C VAL A 44 5.58 -4.74 2.28
N TYR A 45 4.65 -3.78 2.23
CA TYR A 45 4.81 -2.48 2.88
C TYR A 45 4.88 -2.60 4.41
N ILE A 46 4.05 -3.47 5.01
CA ILE A 46 4.11 -3.75 6.44
C ILE A 46 5.47 -4.36 6.81
N LEU A 47 5.90 -5.39 6.07
CA LEU A 47 7.20 -6.03 6.30
C LEU A 47 8.37 -5.05 6.09
N ALA A 48 8.30 -4.24 5.04
CA ALA A 48 9.29 -3.24 4.72
C ALA A 48 9.41 -2.21 5.85
N GLY A 49 8.29 -1.74 6.42
CA GLY A 49 8.30 -0.84 7.57
C GLY A 49 9.02 -1.43 8.79
N VAL A 50 8.76 -2.71 9.11
CA VAL A 50 9.41 -3.41 10.22
C VAL A 50 10.91 -3.59 9.97
N VAL A 51 11.29 -4.07 8.78
CA VAL A 51 12.70 -4.25 8.40
C VAL A 51 13.44 -2.92 8.44
N LEU A 52 12.81 -1.86 7.94
CA LEU A 52 13.39 -0.53 7.91
C LEU A 52 13.63 -0.01 9.32
N LEU A 53 12.67 -0.16 10.23
CA LEU A 53 12.86 0.19 11.64
C LEU A 53 14.07 -0.53 12.26
N VAL A 54 14.18 -1.84 12.04
CA VAL A 54 15.32 -2.64 12.54
C VAL A 54 16.65 -2.16 11.93
N LEU A 55 16.70 -1.88 10.63
CA LEU A 55 17.89 -1.37 9.95
C LEU A 55 18.30 0.01 10.48
N PHE A 56 17.34 0.91 10.75
CA PHE A 56 17.62 2.23 11.31
C PHE A 56 18.20 2.13 12.72
N LEU A 57 17.62 1.27 13.59
CA LEU A 57 18.17 1.01 14.91
C LEU A 57 19.58 0.45 14.82
N TRP A 58 19.79 -0.55 13.96
CA TRP A 58 21.09 -1.20 13.84
C TRP A 58 22.16 -0.26 13.26
N ALA A 59 21.81 0.54 12.26
CA ALA A 59 22.67 1.57 11.70
C ALA A 59 23.02 2.65 12.75
N GLY A 60 22.05 3.07 13.55
CA GLY A 60 22.24 4.02 14.66
C GLY A 60 23.21 3.49 15.71
N PHE A 61 23.00 2.25 16.18
CA PHE A 61 23.93 1.60 17.12
C PHE A 61 25.34 1.46 16.55
N LYS A 62 25.46 1.02 15.28
CA LYS A 62 26.74 0.89 14.59
C LYS A 62 27.48 2.22 14.47
N MET A 63 26.76 3.31 14.21
CA MET A 63 27.33 4.67 14.18
C MET A 63 27.90 5.05 15.54
N ILE A 64 27.14 4.89 16.63
CA ILE A 64 27.56 5.22 17.99
C ILE A 64 28.78 4.39 18.39
N GLN A 65 28.77 3.08 18.10
CA GLN A 65 29.88 2.17 18.40
C GLN A 65 31.15 2.56 17.63
N SER A 66 31.02 2.91 16.35
CA SER A 66 32.16 3.31 15.51
C SER A 66 32.77 4.64 15.94
N ALA A 67 31.98 5.55 16.51
CA ALA A 67 32.47 6.86 16.97
C ALA A 67 33.40 6.75 18.19
N GLY A 68 33.28 5.69 19.01
CA GLY A 68 34.15 5.45 20.16
C GLY A 68 35.48 4.76 19.82
N THR A 69 35.56 4.08 18.68
CA THR A 69 36.78 3.41 18.20
C THR A 69 37.51 4.30 17.19
N ARG A 70 38.82 4.50 17.32
CA ARG A 70 39.67 5.22 16.31
C ARG A 70 39.86 4.43 15.00
N ASP A 71 38.86 3.65 14.62
CA ASP A 71 38.92 2.66 13.56
C ASP A 71 38.17 3.21 12.34
N ALA A 72 38.92 3.88 11.46
CA ALA A 72 38.37 4.62 10.31
C ALA A 72 37.53 3.72 9.37
N GLN A 73 37.86 2.43 9.31
CA GLN A 73 37.12 1.45 8.51
C GLN A 73 35.70 1.24 9.05
N LYS A 74 35.53 1.12 10.37
CA LYS A 74 34.21 0.94 11.00
C LYS A 74 33.34 2.17 10.87
N ALA A 75 33.95 3.36 10.94
CA ALA A 75 33.25 4.63 10.74
C ALA A 75 32.75 4.77 9.28
N ALA A 76 33.56 4.39 8.30
CA ALA A 76 33.17 4.38 6.89
C ALA A 76 32.02 3.39 6.63
N GLU A 77 32.10 2.19 7.21
CA GLU A 77 31.07 1.16 7.06
C GLU A 77 29.73 1.57 7.70
N ALA A 78 29.77 2.22 8.87
CA ALA A 78 28.58 2.76 9.53
C ALA A 78 27.89 3.83 8.67
N LYS A 79 28.67 4.74 8.06
CA LYS A 79 28.16 5.74 7.11
C LYS A 79 27.49 5.12 5.90
N ASN A 80 28.11 4.10 5.31
CA ASN A 80 27.54 3.38 4.16
C ASN A 80 26.24 2.68 4.56
N THR A 81 26.22 2.00 5.70
CA THR A 81 25.02 1.32 6.22
C THR A 81 23.87 2.31 6.42
N LEU A 82 24.13 3.47 7.01
CA LEU A 82 23.12 4.52 7.15
C LEU A 82 22.63 5.03 5.79
N THR A 83 23.54 5.23 4.85
CA THR A 83 23.21 5.72 3.50
C THR A 83 22.27 4.74 2.80
N TYR A 84 22.54 3.44 2.88
CA TYR A 84 21.66 2.41 2.33
C TYR A 84 20.29 2.37 3.03
N ALA A 85 20.24 2.55 4.35
CA ALA A 85 18.98 2.61 5.08
C ALA A 85 18.11 3.81 4.63
N VAL A 86 18.74 4.98 4.43
CA VAL A 86 18.06 6.19 3.94
C VAL A 86 17.61 6.03 2.49
N ILE A 87 18.43 5.42 1.62
CA ILE A 87 18.04 5.15 0.23
C ILE A 87 16.84 4.19 0.18
N GLY A 88 16.87 3.11 0.97
CA GLY A 88 15.74 2.18 1.07
C GLY A 88 14.46 2.85 1.54
N PHE A 89 14.56 3.75 2.54
CA PHE A 89 13.44 4.56 2.99
C PHE A 89 12.89 5.47 1.90
N LEU A 90 13.76 6.17 1.16
CA LEU A 90 13.34 7.02 0.06
C LEU A 90 12.64 6.24 -1.05
N ILE A 91 13.07 5.02 -1.34
CA ILE A 91 12.42 4.17 -2.35
C ILE A 91 11.01 3.79 -1.92
N ILE A 92 10.82 3.34 -0.68
CA ILE A 92 9.49 2.99 -0.14
C ILE A 92 8.60 4.23 -0.10
N PHE A 93 9.15 5.35 0.34
CA PHE A 93 8.45 6.62 0.37
C PHE A 93 8.01 7.05 -1.03
N ALA A 94 8.90 7.05 -2.02
CA ALA A 94 8.56 7.39 -3.40
C ALA A 94 7.56 6.41 -4.03
N SER A 95 7.68 5.12 -3.70
CA SER A 95 6.75 4.09 -4.19
C SER A 95 5.33 4.31 -3.69
N TYR A 96 5.14 4.81 -2.46
CA TYR A 96 3.82 5.17 -1.94
C TYR A 96 3.14 6.25 -2.81
N TRP A 97 3.88 7.29 -3.20
CA TRP A 97 3.35 8.33 -4.08
C TRP A 97 2.95 7.81 -5.46
N ILE A 98 3.73 6.87 -6.01
CA ILE A 98 3.38 6.23 -7.28
C ILE A 98 2.05 5.48 -7.16
N ILE A 99 1.86 4.73 -6.08
CA ILE A 99 0.62 3.97 -5.85
C ILE A 99 -0.56 4.93 -5.69
N GLN A 100 -0.42 6.00 -4.91
CA GLN A 100 -1.46 7.02 -4.75
C GLN A 100 -1.90 7.64 -6.08
N ILE A 101 -0.97 7.89 -7.01
CA ILE A 101 -1.33 8.38 -8.35
C ILE A 101 -2.11 7.31 -9.13
N ILE A 102 -1.71 6.04 -9.03
CA ILE A 102 -2.44 4.93 -9.67
C ILE A 102 -3.86 4.82 -9.10
N GLU A 103 -4.02 4.89 -7.77
CA GLU A 103 -5.34 4.88 -7.11
C GLU A 103 -6.21 6.05 -7.58
N ALA A 104 -5.64 7.25 -7.70
CA ALA A 104 -6.36 8.44 -8.15
C ALA A 104 -6.86 8.33 -9.60
N ILE A 105 -6.09 7.68 -10.48
CA ILE A 105 -6.47 7.49 -11.90
C ILE A 105 -7.44 6.32 -12.06
N THR A 106 -7.23 5.23 -11.32
CA THR A 106 -7.97 3.98 -11.48
C THR A 106 -9.25 3.93 -10.64
N GLY A 107 -9.36 4.75 -9.59
CA GLY A 107 -10.48 4.78 -8.64
C GLY A 107 -10.55 3.55 -7.71
N PHE A 108 -9.50 2.73 -7.69
CA PHE A 108 -9.41 1.52 -6.87
C PHE A 108 -8.36 1.70 -5.77
N THR A 109 -8.71 1.38 -4.52
CA THR A 109 -7.80 1.43 -3.37
C THR A 109 -6.92 0.19 -3.34
N ILE A 110 -5.60 0.37 -3.46
CA ILE A 110 -4.58 -0.69 -3.54
C ILE A 110 -3.92 -0.89 -2.17
N LEU A 111 -3.70 0.19 -1.42
CA LEU A 111 -3.06 0.23 -0.11
C LEU A 111 -4.02 0.55 1.03
#